data_AF-A0A1I5IL44-F1
#
_entry.id   AF-A0A1I5IL44-F1
#
_cell.length_a   1.000
_cell.length_b   1.000
_cell.length_c   1.000
_cell.angle_alpha   90.00
_cell.angle_beta   90.00
_cell.angle_gamma   90.00
#
_symmetry.space_group_name_H-M   'P 1'
#
loop_
_entity.id
_entity.type
_entity.pdbx_description
1 polymer ?
#
loop_
_entity_poly.entity_id
_entity_poly.type
_entity_poly.pdbx_seq_one_letter_code
_entity_poly.pdbx_strand_id
1 'polypeptide(L)'
;MCHAVRGRDDRGMSESEVWELRVGVYCTAEQARDLVDRIQLLLCPDPDHPPPCPIPWSTAHWSLDAAEAAEAYPELVEQARVEQRNR
;
A
#
# COMPACT_ATOMS: atom_id res chain seq x y z
N MET A 1 8.04 22.02 -11.21
CA MET A 1 7.08 22.69 -10.30
C MET A 1 6.09 21.65 -9.85
N CYS A 2 6.08 21.33 -8.56
CA CYS A 2 5.22 20.32 -7.96
C CYS A 2 3.97 21.02 -7.40
N HIS A 3 2.79 20.69 -7.93
CA HIS A 3 1.47 21.04 -7.37
C HIS A 3 0.48 19.96 -7.83
N ALA A 4 -0.44 19.44 -7.04
CA ALA A 4 -0.79 19.69 -5.65
C ALA A 4 -1.51 18.45 -5.08
N VAL A 5 -1.27 18.12 -3.81
CA VAL A 5 -2.18 17.26 -3.05
C VAL A 5 -3.51 18.00 -2.99
N ARG A 6 -4.54 17.47 -3.68
CA ARG A 6 -5.90 17.99 -3.54
C ARG A 6 -6.48 17.45 -2.24
N GLY A 7 -6.28 18.18 -1.14
CA GLY A 7 -7.19 18.11 -0.01
C GLY A 7 -8.52 18.74 -0.43
N ARG A 8 -9.65 18.05 -0.21
CA ARG A 8 -10.97 18.62 -0.41
C ARG A 8 -11.59 18.90 0.95
N ASP A 9 -12.18 20.09 1.05
CA ASP A 9 -12.57 20.78 2.27
C ASP A 9 -14.03 20.49 2.71
N ASP A 10 -14.18 20.47 4.04
CA ASP A 10 -15.31 20.38 4.98
C ASP A 10 -16.78 20.47 4.52
N ARG A 11 -17.58 19.45 4.90
CA ARG A 11 -18.93 19.61 5.48
C ARG A 11 -19.49 18.31 6.10
N GLY A 12 -19.43 18.22 7.45
CA GLY A 12 -20.40 17.51 8.29
C GLY A 12 -20.35 15.97 8.31
N MET A 13 -19.36 15.40 9.03
CA MET A 13 -19.18 13.95 9.34
C MET A 13 -19.42 13.01 8.15
N SER A 14 -18.54 13.01 7.15
CA SER A 14 -18.75 12.30 5.88
C SER A 14 -17.62 11.32 5.54
N GLU A 15 -18.00 10.09 5.14
CA GLU A 15 -17.20 8.97 4.57
C GLU A 15 -15.71 8.95 4.97
N SER A 16 -15.33 8.08 5.90
CA SER A 16 -13.93 7.87 6.32
C SER A 16 -12.99 7.89 5.11
N GLU A 17 -12.26 8.98 4.90
CA GLU A 17 -11.35 9.11 3.77
C GLU A 17 -10.20 8.13 3.99
N VAL A 18 -10.23 7.03 3.24
CA VAL A 18 -9.17 6.02 3.26
C VAL A 18 -8.01 6.55 2.42
N TRP A 19 -6.83 6.60 3.02
CA TRP A 19 -5.58 6.91 2.33
C TRP A 19 -4.84 5.61 2.02
N GLU A 20 -4.53 5.38 0.75
CA GLU A 20 -3.80 4.19 0.29
C GLU A 20 -2.35 4.55 -0.06
N LEU A 21 -1.40 3.80 0.49
CA LEU A 21 0.00 3.85 0.12
C LEU A 21 0.34 2.63 -0.74
N ARG A 22 0.81 2.86 -1.96
CA ARG A 22 1.18 1.81 -2.92
C ARG A 22 2.69 1.80 -3.12
N VAL A 23 3.31 0.64 -2.95
CA VAL A 23 4.77 0.48 -3.04
C VAL A 23 5.10 -0.72 -3.92
N GLY A 24 5.82 -0.50 -5.02
CA GLY A 24 6.42 -1.56 -5.82
C GLY A 24 7.75 -2.01 -5.21
N VAL A 25 7.96 -3.32 -5.06
CA VAL A 25 9.20 -3.89 -4.52
C VAL A 25 9.70 -5.05 -5.38
N TYR A 26 11.02 -5.12 -5.59
CA TYR A 26 11.67 -6.28 -6.18
C TYR A 26 12.06 -7.25 -5.08
N CYS A 27 11.32 -8.33 -4.95
CA CYS A 27 11.58 -9.32 -3.93
C CYS A 27 11.02 -10.69 -4.32
N THR A 28 11.44 -11.73 -3.62
CA THR A 28 10.77 -13.03 -3.68
C THR A 28 9.41 -12.96 -2.98
N ALA A 29 8.54 -13.94 -3.22
CA ALA A 29 7.26 -14.04 -2.51
C ALA A 29 7.41 -14.17 -0.99
N GLU A 30 8.49 -14.82 -0.53
CA GLU A 30 8.80 -14.93 0.90
C GLU A 30 9.21 -13.58 1.50
N GLN A 31 10.07 -12.84 0.80
CA GLN A 31 10.46 -11.49 1.20
C GLN A 31 9.28 -10.50 1.19
N ALA A 32 8.33 -10.65 0.26
CA ALA A 32 7.11 -9.85 0.24
C ALA A 32 6.26 -10.06 1.50
N ARG A 33 6.11 -11.32 1.94
CA ARG A 33 5.38 -11.66 3.17
C ARG A 33 6.07 -11.10 4.41
N ASP A 34 7.38 -11.31 4.54
CA ASP A 34 8.18 -10.75 5.65
C ASP A 34 8.04 -9.21 5.72
N LEU A 35 8.06 -8.54 4.56
CA LEU A 35 7.88 -7.09 4.51
C LEU A 35 6.48 -6.68 5.01
N VAL A 36 5.42 -7.39 4.62
CA VAL A 36 4.05 -7.13 5.10
C VAL A 36 3.98 -7.29 6.61
N ASP A 37 4.51 -8.39 7.16
CA ASP A 37 4.51 -8.66 8.60
C ASP A 37 5.23 -7.54 9.37
N ARG A 38 6.37 -7.08 8.85
CA ARG A 38 7.13 -5.96 9.43
C ARG A 38 6.37 -4.64 9.35
N ILE A 39 5.69 -4.34 8.25
CA ILE A 39 4.84 -3.14 8.13
C ILE A 39 3.69 -3.20 9.12
N GLN A 40 3.05 -4.37 9.29
CA GLN A 40 1.98 -4.56 10.27
C GLN A 40 2.47 -4.26 11.69
N LEU A 41 3.65 -4.76 12.07
CA LEU A 41 4.24 -4.48 13.38
C LEU A 41 4.64 -3.01 13.57
N LEU A 42 5.02 -2.30 12.50
CA LEU A 42 5.26 -0.86 12.57
C LEU A 42 3.97 -0.07 12.82
N LEU A 43 2.86 -0.50 12.22
CA LEU A 43 1.56 0.16 12.34
C LEU A 43 0.82 -0.23 13.62
N CYS A 44 0.94 -1.49 14.05
CA CYS A 44 0.34 -2.06 15.25
C CYS A 44 1.43 -2.82 16.04
N PRO A 45 2.15 -2.14 16.96
CA PRO A 45 3.29 -2.71 17.68
C PRO A 45 2.95 -3.91 18.58
N ASP A 46 1.70 -4.00 19.01
CA ASP A 46 1.18 -5.11 19.81
C ASP A 46 0.00 -5.72 19.05
N PRO A 47 0.16 -6.82 18.29
CA PRO A 47 -0.94 -7.43 17.56
C PRO A 47 -1.92 -8.20 18.46
N ASP A 48 -1.56 -8.49 19.71
CA ASP A 48 -2.33 -9.34 20.64
C ASP A 48 -3.22 -8.51 21.59
N HIS A 49 -3.34 -7.20 21.37
CA HIS A 49 -4.19 -6.33 22.17
C HIS A 49 -5.69 -6.69 22.00
N PRO A 50 -6.54 -6.45 23.02
CA PRO A 50 -7.97 -6.69 22.91
C PRO A 50 -8.62 -5.81 21.83
N PRO A 51 -9.43 -6.37 20.91
CA PRO A 51 -10.07 -5.60 19.85
C PRO A 51 -11.08 -4.57 20.40
N PRO A 52 -11.34 -3.46 19.66
CA PRO A 52 -10.85 -3.14 18.32
C PRO A 52 -9.46 -2.48 18.33
N CYS A 53 -8.71 -2.66 17.23
CA CYS A 53 -7.43 -2.00 17.08
C CYS A 53 -7.57 -0.47 17.02
N PRO A 54 -6.80 0.29 17.83
CA PRO A 54 -6.87 1.75 17.82
C PRO A 54 -6.31 2.34 16.51
N ILE A 55 -5.61 1.55 15.70
CA ILE A 55 -4.96 1.96 14.45
C ILE A 55 -5.61 1.16 13.30
N PRO A 56 -6.66 1.70 12.65
CA PRO A 56 -7.46 0.96 11.66
C PRO A 56 -6.76 0.94 10.29
N TRP A 57 -5.68 0.16 10.18
CA TRP A 57 -4.93 -0.02 8.94
C TRP A 57 -5.08 -1.44 8.43
N SER A 58 -5.08 -1.60 7.11
CA SER A 58 -4.97 -2.89 6.44
C SER A 58 -3.76 -2.88 5.53
N THR A 59 -3.17 -4.05 5.33
CA THR A 59 -2.01 -4.25 4.45
C THR A 59 -2.26 -5.49 3.61
N ALA A 60 -1.87 -5.45 2.33
CA ALA A 60 -1.88 -6.59 1.44
C ALA A 60 -0.66 -6.52 0.52
N HIS A 61 -0.28 -7.67 -0.05
CA HIS A 61 0.70 -7.74 -1.12
C HIS A 61 0.12 -8.53 -2.29
N TRP A 62 0.49 -8.12 -3.50
CA TRP A 62 0.12 -8.79 -4.73
C TRP A 62 1.36 -9.02 -5.58
N SER A 63 1.36 -10.10 -6.35
CA SER A 63 2.35 -10.24 -7.43
C SER A 63 1.97 -9.29 -8.55
N LEU A 64 2.92 -8.45 -9.00
CA LEU A 64 2.70 -7.58 -10.17
C LEU A 64 2.58 -8.36 -11.48
N ASP A 65 2.93 -9.65 -11.49
CA ASP A 65 2.71 -10.56 -12.62
C ASP A 65 1.27 -11.09 -12.69
N ALA A 66 0.44 -10.87 -11.65
CA ALA A 66 -0.95 -11.26 -11.65
C ALA A 66 -1.79 -10.36 -12.58
N ALA A 67 -2.77 -10.94 -13.28
CA ALA A 67 -3.61 -10.20 -14.22
C ALA A 67 -4.41 -9.09 -13.52
N GLU A 68 -4.87 -9.38 -12.30
CA GLU A 68 -5.61 -8.45 -11.44
C GLU A 68 -4.74 -7.25 -11.02
N ALA A 69 -3.43 -7.45 -10.83
CA ALA A 69 -2.51 -6.36 -10.48
C ALA A 69 -2.29 -5.40 -11.66
N ALA A 70 -2.29 -5.90 -12.90
CA ALA A 70 -2.18 -5.07 -14.10
C ALA A 70 -3.41 -4.17 -14.30
N GLU A 71 -4.60 -4.62 -13.88
CA GLU A 71 -5.82 -3.81 -13.90
C GLU A 71 -5.87 -2.80 -12.75
N ALA A 72 -5.54 -3.25 -11.53
CA ALA A 72 -5.68 -2.42 -10.33
C ALA A 72 -4.55 -1.38 -10.16
N TYR A 73 -3.34 -1.69 -10.64
CA TYR A 73 -2.12 -0.92 -10.37
C TYR A 73 -1.25 -0.70 -11.63
N PRO A 74 -1.82 -0.16 -12.73
CA PRO A 74 -1.10 -0.04 -14.01
C PRO A 74 0.17 0.83 -13.90
N GLU A 75 0.16 1.86 -13.05
CA GLU A 75 1.31 2.74 -12.82
C GLU A 75 2.51 2.03 -12.19
N LEU A 76 2.27 1.10 -11.26
CA LEU A 76 3.34 0.33 -10.62
C LEU A 76 3.94 -0.69 -11.58
N VAL A 77 3.10 -1.30 -12.42
CA VAL A 77 3.56 -2.22 -13.48
C VAL A 77 4.45 -1.49 -14.48
N GLU A 78 4.05 -0.30 -14.93
CA GLU A 78 4.86 0.51 -15.83
C GLU A 78 6.17 0.97 -15.20
N GLN A 79 6.16 1.42 -13.94
CA GLN A 79 7.39 1.76 -13.23
C GLN A 79 8.35 0.56 -13.17
N ALA A 80 7.86 -0.61 -12.78
CA ALA A 80 8.67 -1.83 -12.70
C ALA A 80 9.27 -2.20 -14.07
N ARG A 81 8.50 -2.10 -15.15
CA ARG A 81 8.99 -2.33 -16.52
C ARG A 81 10.13 -1.37 -16.89
N VAL A 82 10.00 -0.09 -16.57
CA VAL A 82 11.02 0.92 -16.87
C VAL A 82 12.30 0.67 -16.06
N GLU A 83 12.17 0.36 -14.78
CA GLU A 83 13.30 0.10 -13.89
C GLU A 83 14.05 -1.19 -14.23
N GLN A 84 13.34 -2.26 -14.63
CA GLN A 84 13.98 -3.50 -15.11
C GLN A 84 14.78 -3.30 -16.39
N ARG A 85 14.28 -2.46 -17.32
CA ARG A 85 15.00 -2.15 -18.57
C ARG A 85 16.32 -1.40 -18.32
N ASN A 86 16.40 -0.65 -17.23
CA ASN A 86 17.54 0.20 -16.90
C ASN A 86 18.55 -0.48 -15.96
N ARG A 87 18.40 -1.78 -15.69
CA ARG A 87 19.29 -2.60 -14.86
C ARG A 87 20.16 -3.49 -15.72
#